data_AF-A0A2M8NX60-F1
#
_entry.id   AF-A0A2M8NX60-F1
#
_cell.length_a   1.000
_cell.length_b   1.000
_cell.length_c   1.000
_cell.angle_alpha   90.00
_cell.angle_beta   90.00
_cell.angle_gamma   90.00
#
_symmetry.space_group_name_H-M   'P 1'
#
loop_
_entity.id
_entity.type
_entity.pdbx_description
1 polymer ?
#
loop_
_entity_poly.entity_id
_entity_poly.type
_entity_poly.pdbx_seq_one_letter_code
_entity_poly.pdbx_strand_id
1 'polypeptide(L)'
;NNKRGMAWALIGWGWHQCLLGNLDEAEALIARASDCFEQDAHRLWGMVMVDNIRAEIACSRGNFMTARQLIDTAIDGAEKCQSIMFQTRNWVTLARIFADNGDKHTALIWLEKAIAHHATWADIRDRALQLQNEWLVMLARA
;
A
#
# COMPACT_ATOMS: atom_id res chain seq x y z
N ASN A 1 -22.10 9.35 -15.31
CA ASN A 1 -21.66 8.13 -14.57
C ASN A 1 -20.48 8.50 -13.67
N ASN A 2 -20.73 8.90 -12.41
CA ASN A 2 -19.75 9.53 -11.49
C ASN A 2 -19.15 8.55 -10.45
N LYS A 3 -19.48 7.26 -10.53
CA LYS A 3 -19.07 6.27 -9.52
C LYS A 3 -17.55 6.07 -9.46
N ARG A 4 -16.86 6.11 -10.59
CA ARG A 4 -15.40 6.00 -10.65
C ARG A 4 -14.70 7.18 -9.97
N GLY A 5 -15.10 8.41 -10.27
CA GLY A 5 -14.53 9.60 -9.64
C GLY A 5 -14.75 9.59 -8.12
N MET A 6 -15.96 9.22 -7.70
CA MET A 6 -16.29 9.00 -6.30
C MET A 6 -15.40 7.92 -5.65
N ALA A 7 -15.18 6.79 -6.32
CA ALA A 7 -14.34 5.71 -5.81
C ALA A 7 -12.90 6.16 -5.54
N TRP A 8 -12.30 6.91 -6.47
CA TRP A 8 -10.95 7.46 -6.30
C TRP A 8 -10.88 8.51 -5.20
N ALA A 9 -11.91 9.35 -5.06
CA ALA A 9 -12.01 10.30 -3.95
C ALA A 9 -12.11 9.58 -2.60
N LEU A 10 -12.91 8.51 -2.53
CA LEU A 10 -13.05 7.67 -1.33
C LEU A 10 -11.73 6.97 -0.98
N ILE A 11 -10.98 6.47 -1.98
CA ILE A 11 -9.63 5.92 -1.78
C ILE A 11 -8.70 6.97 -1.18
N GLY A 12 -8.65 8.17 -1.76
CA GLY A 12 -7.78 9.24 -1.28
C GLY A 12 -8.10 9.65 0.15
N TRP A 13 -9.39 9.76 0.48
CA TRP A 13 -9.82 10.09 1.83
C TRP A 13 -9.58 8.95 2.82
N GLY A 14 -9.87 7.70 2.44
CA GLY A 14 -9.59 6.53 3.26
C GLY A 14 -8.10 6.42 3.62
N TRP A 15 -7.22 6.65 2.64
CA TRP A 15 -5.78 6.71 2.89
C TRP A 15 -5.40 7.82 3.87
N HIS A 16 -5.98 9.02 3.72
CA HIS A 16 -5.73 10.10 4.65
C HIS A 16 -6.16 9.76 6.08
N GLN A 17 -7.32 9.10 6.26
CA GLN A 17 -7.77 8.64 7.57
C GLN A 17 -6.84 7.58 8.18
N CYS A 18 -6.25 6.68 7.36
CA CYS A 18 -5.20 5.76 7.84
C CYS A 18 -4.02 6.52 8.44
N LEU A 19 -3.53 7.55 7.75
CA LEU A 19 -2.39 8.35 8.22
C LEU A 19 -2.68 9.10 9.53
N LEU A 20 -3.94 9.44 9.77
CA LEU A 20 -4.40 10.06 11.02
C LEU A 20 -4.66 9.04 12.14
N GLY A 21 -4.61 7.73 11.85
CA GLY A 21 -4.95 6.67 12.81
C GLY A 21 -6.45 6.43 12.99
N ASN A 22 -7.31 7.05 12.16
CA ASN A 22 -8.76 6.86 12.18
C ASN A 22 -9.17 5.61 11.40
N LEU A 23 -8.72 4.44 11.88
CA LEU A 23 -8.75 3.18 11.12
C LEU A 23 -10.17 2.70 10.78
N ASP A 24 -11.15 2.91 11.65
CA ASP A 24 -12.54 2.49 11.41
C ASP A 24 -13.20 3.33 10.32
N GLU A 25 -12.92 4.64 10.29
CA GLU A 25 -13.40 5.53 9.24
C GLU A 25 -12.74 5.21 7.90
N ALA A 26 -11.42 4.95 7.93
CA ALA A 26 -10.69 4.51 6.75
C ALA A 26 -11.29 3.23 6.16
N GLU A 27 -11.59 2.24 7.00
CA GLU A 27 -12.20 0.98 6.57
C GLU A 27 -13.58 1.19 5.94
N ALA A 28 -14.43 2.03 6.55
CA ALA A 28 -15.74 2.37 6.00
C ALA A 28 -15.65 3.07 4.63
N LEU A 29 -14.70 3.99 4.45
CA LEU A 29 -14.46 4.68 3.19
C LEU A 29 -13.98 3.71 2.09
N ILE A 30 -13.07 2.81 2.44
CA ILE A 30 -12.50 1.83 1.50
C ILE A 30 -13.50 0.75 1.12
N ALA A 31 -14.38 0.33 2.03
CA ALA A 31 -15.52 -0.54 1.70
C ALA A 31 -16.42 0.11 0.65
N ARG A 32 -16.81 1.38 0.84
CA ARG A 32 -17.62 2.13 -0.13
C ARG A 32 -16.92 2.31 -1.48
N ALA A 33 -15.60 2.49 -1.48
CA ALA A 33 -14.82 2.58 -2.72
C ALA A 33 -14.85 1.25 -3.49
N SER A 34 -14.70 0.12 -2.78
CA SER A 34 -14.80 -1.23 -3.33
C SER A 34 -16.14 -1.45 -4.05
N ASP A 35 -17.25 -1.09 -3.41
CA ASP A 35 -18.60 -1.23 -4.00
C ASP A 35 -18.76 -0.40 -5.27
N CYS A 36 -18.09 0.75 -5.36
CA CYS A 36 -18.13 1.58 -6.56
C CYS A 36 -17.40 0.93 -7.76
N PHE A 37 -16.40 0.07 -7.51
CA PHE A 37 -15.63 -0.61 -8.55
C PHE A 37 -16.24 -1.94 -9.02
N GLU A 38 -17.21 -2.52 -8.30
CA GLU A 38 -17.81 -3.83 -8.64
C GLU A 38 -18.39 -3.91 -10.07
N GLN A 39 -18.82 -2.77 -10.62
CA GLN A 39 -19.42 -2.66 -11.95
C GLN A 39 -18.53 -1.90 -12.97
N ASP A 40 -17.25 -1.67 -12.66
CA ASP A 40 -16.33 -0.87 -13.50
C ASP A 40 -15.42 -1.76 -14.37
N ALA A 41 -15.21 -1.39 -15.64
CA ALA A 41 -14.27 -2.07 -16.53
C ALA A 41 -12.81 -2.01 -16.04
N HIS A 42 -12.47 -1.03 -15.19
CA HIS A 42 -11.18 -0.86 -14.53
C HIS A 42 -11.19 -1.36 -13.09
N ARG A 43 -12.13 -2.25 -12.72
CA ARG A 43 -12.22 -2.85 -11.39
C ARG A 43 -10.86 -3.30 -10.87
N LEU A 44 -10.06 -3.98 -11.70
CA LEU A 44 -8.76 -4.48 -11.28
C LEU A 44 -7.82 -3.37 -10.76
N TRP A 45 -7.75 -2.23 -11.46
CA TRP A 45 -6.93 -1.09 -11.03
C TRP A 45 -7.41 -0.48 -9.71
N GLY A 46 -8.73 -0.34 -9.56
CA GLY A 46 -9.32 0.16 -8.32
C GLY A 46 -9.11 -0.80 -7.15
N MET A 47 -9.28 -2.10 -7.37
CA MET A 47 -9.14 -3.13 -6.35
C MET A 47 -7.71 -3.28 -5.85
N VAL A 48 -6.70 -3.15 -6.71
CA VAL A 48 -5.29 -3.12 -6.28
C VAL A 48 -5.04 -2.04 -5.22
N MET A 49 -5.63 -0.87 -5.40
CA MET A 49 -5.51 0.25 -4.47
C MET A 49 -6.34 0.06 -3.19
N VAL A 50 -7.54 -0.51 -3.32
CA VAL A 50 -8.38 -0.90 -2.18
C VAL A 50 -7.63 -1.90 -1.29
N ASP A 51 -7.05 -2.94 -1.88
CA ASP A 51 -6.36 -3.99 -1.13
C ASP A 51 -5.05 -3.48 -0.51
N ASN A 52 -4.32 -2.59 -1.20
CA ASN A 52 -3.16 -1.89 -0.62
C ASN A 52 -3.53 -1.13 0.66
N ILE A 53 -4.61 -0.34 0.64
CA ILE A 53 -5.02 0.44 1.82
C ILE A 53 -5.59 -0.46 2.92
N ARG A 54 -6.34 -1.52 2.57
CA ARG A 54 -6.77 -2.52 3.56
C ARG A 54 -5.59 -3.21 4.23
N ALA A 55 -4.50 -3.47 3.49
CA ALA A 55 -3.28 -4.03 4.05
C ALA A 55 -2.66 -3.08 5.08
N GLU A 56 -2.62 -1.79 4.78
CA GLU A 56 -2.15 -0.74 5.69
C GLU A 56 -3.01 -0.66 6.96
N ILE A 57 -4.34 -0.67 6.84
CA ILE A 57 -5.27 -0.72 7.98
C ILE A 57 -5.01 -1.95 8.84
N ALA A 58 -4.91 -3.13 8.22
CA ALA A 58 -4.64 -4.38 8.92
C ALA A 58 -3.29 -4.33 9.64
N CYS A 59 -2.26 -3.78 9.01
CA CYS A 59 -0.93 -3.60 9.61
C CYS A 59 -0.99 -2.68 10.83
N SER A 60 -1.65 -1.53 10.72
CA SER A 60 -1.83 -0.59 11.84
C SER A 60 -2.63 -1.17 13.01
N ARG A 61 -3.48 -2.17 12.77
CA ARG A 61 -4.17 -2.94 13.81
C ARG A 61 -3.34 -4.10 14.39
N GLY A 62 -2.12 -4.32 13.91
CA GLY A 62 -1.26 -5.45 14.30
C GLY A 62 -1.64 -6.77 13.63
N ASN A 63 -2.54 -6.77 12.66
CA ASN A 63 -3.00 -7.96 11.93
C ASN A 63 -2.06 -8.25 10.74
N PHE A 64 -0.78 -8.53 11.02
CA PHE A 64 0.27 -8.63 9.99
C PHE A 64 0.04 -9.75 8.97
N MET A 65 -0.55 -10.87 9.38
CA MET A 65 -0.90 -11.98 8.46
C MET A 65 -1.95 -11.54 7.43
N THR A 66 -3.00 -10.86 7.88
CA THR A 66 -4.03 -10.30 6.99
C THR A 66 -3.46 -9.22 6.10
N ALA A 67 -2.62 -8.34 6.65
CA ALA A 67 -1.93 -7.30 5.88
C ALA A 67 -1.10 -7.92 4.74
N ARG A 68 -0.37 -9.01 5.05
CA ARG A 68 0.45 -9.74 4.08
C ARG A 68 -0.39 -10.35 2.95
N GLN A 69 -1.50 -11.02 3.29
CA GLN A 69 -2.38 -11.62 2.28
C GLN A 69 -3.00 -10.59 1.34
N LEU A 70 -3.40 -9.43 1.90
CA LEU A 70 -3.97 -8.33 1.13
C LEU A 70 -2.93 -7.71 0.19
N ILE A 71 -1.71 -7.44 0.68
CA ILE A 71 -0.67 -6.86 -0.17
C ILE A 71 -0.17 -7.83 -1.24
N ASP A 72 -0.11 -9.13 -0.96
CA ASP A 72 0.21 -10.14 -1.97
C ASP A 72 -0.83 -10.16 -3.10
N THR A 73 -2.12 -10.05 -2.73
CA THR A 73 -3.22 -9.92 -3.70
C THR A 73 -3.07 -8.65 -4.55
N ALA A 74 -2.72 -7.52 -3.91
CA ALA A 74 -2.50 -6.26 -4.61
C ALA A 74 -1.29 -6.32 -5.55
N ILE A 75 -0.21 -7.02 -5.19
CA ILE A 75 0.97 -7.23 -6.04
C ILE A 75 0.60 -8.02 -7.29
N ASP A 76 -0.07 -9.16 -7.13
CA ASP A 76 -0.56 -9.97 -8.26
C ASP A 76 -1.50 -9.17 -9.17
N GLY A 77 -2.40 -8.38 -8.58
CA GLY A 77 -3.26 -7.46 -9.34
C GLY A 77 -2.47 -6.39 -10.09
N ALA A 78 -1.42 -5.83 -9.49
CA ALA A 78 -0.56 -4.83 -10.12
C ALA A 78 0.25 -5.40 -11.30
N GLU A 79 0.70 -6.66 -11.20
CA GLU A 79 1.32 -7.41 -12.29
C GLU A 79 0.35 -7.62 -13.44
N LYS A 80 -0.88 -8.06 -13.14
CA LYS A 80 -1.96 -8.20 -14.15
C LYS A 80 -2.35 -6.87 -14.80
N CYS A 81 -2.27 -5.76 -14.05
CA CYS A 81 -2.45 -4.41 -14.59
C CYS A 81 -1.27 -3.93 -15.42
N GLN A 82 -0.12 -4.62 -15.37
CA GLN A 82 1.15 -4.16 -15.92
C GLN A 82 1.54 -2.75 -15.46
N SER A 83 1.15 -2.39 -14.23
CA SER A 83 1.32 -1.05 -13.68
C SER A 83 2.52 -1.02 -12.74
N ILE A 84 3.64 -0.47 -13.22
CA ILE A 84 4.84 -0.32 -12.39
C ILE A 84 4.60 0.59 -11.18
N MET A 85 3.74 1.59 -11.33
CA MET A 85 3.37 2.48 -10.23
C MET A 85 2.71 1.70 -9.09
N PHE A 86 1.77 0.80 -9.41
CA PHE A 86 1.17 -0.05 -8.38
C PHE A 86 2.14 -1.07 -7.80
N GLN A 87 2.98 -1.68 -8.62
CA GLN A 87 3.98 -2.65 -8.15
C GLN A 87 4.93 -2.02 -7.13
N THR A 88 5.53 -0.88 -7.49
CA THR A 88 6.51 -0.19 -6.64
C THR A 88 5.87 0.36 -5.36
N ARG A 89 4.65 0.91 -5.44
CA ARG A 89 3.87 1.28 -4.24
C ARG A 89 3.62 0.07 -3.33
N ASN A 90 3.19 -1.05 -3.89
CA ASN A 90 2.90 -2.25 -3.12
C ASN A 90 4.16 -2.84 -2.47
N TRP A 91 5.33 -2.75 -3.12
CA TRP A 91 6.59 -3.16 -2.51
C TRP A 91 6.97 -2.28 -1.30
N VAL A 92 6.73 -0.97 -1.36
CA VAL A 92 6.97 -0.07 -0.23
C VAL A 92 6.02 -0.36 0.94
N THR A 93 4.72 -0.59 0.68
CA THR A 93 3.78 -1.02 1.72
C THR A 93 4.18 -2.36 2.30
N LEU A 94 4.61 -3.31 1.46
CA LEU A 94 5.06 -4.61 1.94
C LEU A 94 6.30 -4.52 2.83
N ALA A 95 7.25 -3.66 2.48
CA ALA A 95 8.40 -3.37 3.32
C ALA A 95 7.97 -2.87 4.71
N ARG A 96 7.01 -1.95 4.77
CA ARG A 96 6.47 -1.45 6.05
C ARG A 96 5.82 -2.56 6.87
N ILE A 97 5.02 -3.42 6.25
CA ILE A 97 4.40 -4.56 6.93
C ILE A 97 5.46 -5.47 7.58
N PHE A 98 6.56 -5.75 6.87
CA PHE A 98 7.66 -6.52 7.44
C PHE A 98 8.36 -5.80 8.59
N ALA A 99 8.65 -4.51 8.45
CA ALA A 99 9.30 -3.72 9.49
C ALA A 99 8.46 -3.64 10.76
N ASP A 100 7.16 -3.41 10.63
CA ASP A 100 6.20 -3.35 11.74
C ASP A 100 6.01 -4.72 12.41
N ASN A 101 6.13 -5.82 11.64
CA ASN A 101 6.17 -7.19 12.15
C ASN A 101 7.57 -7.60 12.69
N GLY A 102 8.53 -6.67 12.77
CA GLY A 102 9.86 -6.88 13.34
C GLY A 102 10.94 -7.38 12.38
N ASP A 103 10.61 -7.74 11.14
CA ASP A 103 11.56 -8.19 10.12
C ASP A 103 12.08 -7.02 9.27
N LYS A 104 12.87 -6.17 9.92
CA LYS A 104 13.47 -4.99 9.27
C LYS A 104 14.46 -5.36 8.15
N HIS A 105 15.07 -6.54 8.20
CA HIS A 105 16.00 -6.96 7.15
C HIS A 105 15.25 -7.25 5.85
N THR A 106 14.18 -8.05 5.89
CA THR A 106 13.34 -8.29 4.71
C THR A 106 12.68 -7.00 4.23
N ALA A 107 12.30 -6.10 5.15
CA ALA A 107 11.78 -4.79 4.80
C ALA A 107 12.75 -3.98 3.91
N LEU A 108 14.04 -3.93 4.26
CA LEU A 108 15.06 -3.21 3.50
C LEU A 108 15.24 -3.76 2.08
N ILE A 109 15.21 -5.08 1.91
CA ILE A 109 15.29 -5.72 0.58
C ILE A 109 14.16 -5.23 -0.34
N TRP A 110 12.94 -5.11 0.18
CA TRP A 110 11.80 -4.63 -0.60
C TRP A 110 11.90 -3.13 -0.93
N LEU A 111 12.43 -2.31 -0.01
CA LEU A 111 12.71 -0.91 -0.29
C LEU A 111 13.78 -0.76 -1.39
N GLU A 112 14.87 -1.52 -1.31
CA GLU A 112 15.93 -1.52 -2.33
C GLU A 112 15.38 -1.88 -3.70
N LYS A 113 14.51 -2.90 -3.78
CA LYS A 113 13.83 -3.26 -5.03
C LYS A 113 13.01 -2.10 -5.60
N ALA A 114 12.27 -1.37 -4.76
CA ALA A 114 11.51 -0.20 -5.21
C ALA A 114 12.42 0.95 -5.65
N ILE A 115 13.51 1.21 -4.94
CA ILE A 115 14.45 2.30 -5.23
C ILE A 115 15.20 2.04 -6.55
N ALA A 116 15.69 0.83 -6.74
CA ALA A 116 16.52 0.44 -7.88
C ALA A 116 15.73 0.33 -9.20
N HIS A 117 14.41 0.19 -9.14
CA HIS A 117 13.62 0.06 -10.35
C HIS A 117 13.54 1.40 -11.11
N HIS A 118 14.04 1.40 -12.35
CA HIS A 118 14.21 2.62 -13.17
C HIS A 118 12.90 3.39 -13.41
N ALA A 119 11.78 2.67 -13.58
CA ALA A 119 10.46 3.27 -13.79
C ALA A 119 9.68 3.55 -12.49
N THR A 120 10.32 3.44 -11.32
CA THR A 120 9.73 3.93 -10.07
C THR A 120 9.56 5.44 -10.13
N TRP A 121 8.40 5.92 -9.69
CA TRP A 121 8.11 7.34 -9.64
C TRP A 121 8.91 8.02 -8.53
N ALA A 122 9.23 9.30 -8.72
CA ALA A 122 10.11 10.04 -7.81
C ALA A 122 9.55 10.05 -6.38
N ASP A 123 8.25 10.30 -6.20
CA ASP A 123 7.58 10.31 -4.90
C ASP A 123 7.67 8.97 -4.16
N ILE A 124 7.46 7.85 -4.87
CA ILE A 124 7.58 6.50 -4.31
C ILE A 124 9.03 6.20 -3.95
N ARG A 125 9.99 6.59 -4.81
CA ARG A 125 11.42 6.41 -4.56
C ARG A 125 11.89 7.20 -3.34
N ASP A 126 11.49 8.46 -3.24
CA ASP A 126 11.86 9.35 -2.13
C ASP A 126 11.32 8.82 -0.81
N ARG A 127 10.06 8.33 -0.81
CA ARG A 127 9.48 7.67 0.36
C ARG A 127 10.24 6.40 0.75
N ALA A 128 10.62 5.58 -0.22
CA ALA A 128 11.39 4.37 0.03
C ALA A 128 12.77 4.68 0.62
N LEU A 129 13.48 5.68 0.08
CA LEU A 129 14.76 6.15 0.60
C LEU A 129 14.65 6.68 2.03
N GLN A 130 13.60 7.46 2.32
CA GLN A 130 13.35 7.96 3.67
C GLN A 130 13.21 6.81 4.67
N LEU A 131 12.34 5.84 4.39
CA LEU A 131 12.12 4.68 5.25
C LEU A 131 13.39 3.84 5.44
N GLN A 132 14.15 3.64 4.36
CA GLN A 132 15.41 2.90 4.39
C GLN A 132 16.40 3.56 5.37
N ASN A 133 16.58 4.88 5.25
CA ASN A 133 17.47 5.63 6.13
C ASN A 133 17.03 5.60 7.58
N GLU A 134 15.73 5.77 7.85
CA GLU A 134 15.16 5.71 9.20
C GLU A 134 15.44 4.34 9.86
N TRP A 135 15.21 3.25 9.13
CA TRP A 135 15.37 1.90 9.68
C TRP A 135 16.83 1.46 9.81
N LEU A 136 17.72 1.86 8.89
CA LEU A 136 19.17 1.63 9.04
C LEU A 136 19.72 2.32 10.29
N VAL A 137 19.29 3.55 10.57
CA VAL A 137 19.67 4.26 11.81
C VAL A 137 19.14 3.53 13.05
N MET A 138 17.91 3.00 13.02
CA MET A 138 17.37 2.21 14.13
C MET A 138 18.13 0.90 14.35
N LEU A 139 18.51 0.20 13.27
CA LEU A 139 19.28 -1.05 13.35
C LEU A 139 20.70 -0.83 13.90
N ALA A 140 21.34 0.29 13.55
CA ALA A 140 22.66 0.64 14.07
C ALA A 140 22.66 1.03 15.56
N ARG A 141 21.48 1.28 16.15
CA ARG A 141 21.29 1.66 17.56
C ARG A 141 20.78 0.52 18.45
N ALA A 142 20.42 -0.63 17.86
CA ALA A 142 19.95 -1.83 18.56
C ALA A 142 21.13 -2.74 18.94
#